data_AF-A0A7L2TX94-F1
#
_entry.id   AF-A0A7L2TX94-F1
#
_cell.length_a   1.000
_cell.length_b   1.000
_cell.length_c   1.000
_cell.angle_alpha   90.00
_cell.angle_beta   90.00
_cell.angle_gamma   90.00
#
_symmetry.space_group_name_H-M   'P 1'
#
loop_
_entity.id
_entity.type
_entity.pdbx_description
1 polymer ?
#
loop_
_entity_poly.entity_id
_entity_poly.type
_entity_poly.pdbx_seq_one_letter_code
_entity_poly.pdbx_strand_id
1 'polypeptide(L)'
;QVLLKSDAPTGDVLLDETLRHIKATETPETVQTWIELLTGETWNPFKLQYQLRNVRERLAKALVEKGILTTEKQNFLLFDMTTHPVSNASEKQRLVKKLQESVLERWVNDPQRMERRTLALLVLAHASDVLENVFASLADDKYDVAMNRTKDLLDMDPEVEAAKARGTEMIWAVLAAFNK
;
A
#
# COMPACT_ATOMS: atom_id res chain seq x y z
N GLN A 1 -5.61 17.92 -5.57
CA GLN A 1 -4.36 18.37 -4.90
C GLN A 1 -4.35 17.83 -3.47
N VAL A 2 -3.17 17.51 -2.94
CA VAL A 2 -3.01 17.01 -1.57
C VAL A 2 -2.87 18.19 -0.62
N LEU A 3 -3.69 18.23 0.43
CA LEU A 3 -3.70 19.29 1.43
C LEU A 3 -3.39 18.71 2.81
N LEU A 4 -2.43 19.32 3.50
CA LEU A 4 -2.06 18.94 4.85
C LEU A 4 -3.13 19.44 5.84
N LYS A 5 -3.84 18.50 6.47
CA LYS A 5 -4.85 18.82 7.50
C LYS A 5 -4.28 18.82 8.93
N SER A 6 -3.25 18.02 9.17
CA SER A 6 -2.59 17.88 10.47
C SER A 6 -1.15 17.43 10.24
N ASP A 7 -0.23 18.01 10.99
CA ASP A 7 1.20 17.67 11.00
C ASP A 7 1.61 16.87 12.25
N ALA A 8 0.64 16.36 13.00
CA ALA A 8 0.90 15.52 14.16
C ALA A 8 1.70 14.26 13.76
N PRO A 9 2.75 13.88 14.53
CA PRO A 9 3.56 12.71 14.22
C PRO A 9 2.72 11.43 14.32
N THR A 10 2.94 10.53 13.37
CA THR A 10 2.25 9.23 13.27
C THR A 10 2.97 8.14 14.05
N GLY A 11 4.26 8.34 14.33
CA GLY A 11 5.12 7.32 14.94
C GLY A 11 5.69 6.31 13.95
N ASP A 12 5.41 6.46 12.65
CA ASP A 12 6.06 5.71 11.58
C ASP A 12 7.06 6.62 10.85
N VAL A 13 8.32 6.17 10.77
CA VAL A 13 9.42 6.97 10.24
C VAL A 13 9.20 7.37 8.77
N LEU A 14 8.61 6.50 7.95
CA LEU A 14 8.35 6.80 6.53
C LEU A 14 7.21 7.80 6.40
N LEU A 15 6.12 7.59 7.13
CA LEU A 15 4.98 8.51 7.12
C LEU A 15 5.38 9.89 7.65
N ASP A 16 6.17 9.96 8.71
CA ASP A 16 6.61 11.22 9.32
C ASP A 16 7.64 11.96 8.43
N GLU A 17 8.42 11.25 7.62
CA GLU A 17 9.27 11.84 6.59
C GLU A 17 8.45 12.44 5.44
N THR A 18 7.48 11.69 4.93
CA THR A 18 6.53 12.19 3.92
C THR A 18 5.74 13.39 4.44
N LEU A 19 5.27 13.37 5.69
CA LEU A 19 4.56 14.52 6.29
C LEU A 19 5.45 15.77 6.37
N ARG A 20 6.74 15.61 6.72
CA ARG A 20 7.70 16.73 6.72
C ARG A 20 7.87 17.32 5.32
N HIS A 21 7.95 16.46 4.30
CA HIS A 21 8.02 16.90 2.91
C HIS A 21 6.77 17.66 2.46
N ILE A 22 5.58 17.12 2.74
CA ILE A 22 4.31 17.77 2.42
C ILE A 22 4.21 19.12 3.12
N LYS A 23 4.59 19.20 4.40
CA LYS A 23 4.57 20.44 5.19
C LYS A 23 5.52 21.51 4.65
N ALA A 24 6.68 21.10 4.13
CA ALA A 24 7.69 22.04 3.62
C ALA A 24 7.38 22.57 2.21
N THR A 25 6.41 21.99 1.51
CA THR A 25 6.07 22.40 0.14
C THR A 25 5.12 23.59 0.16
N GLU A 26 5.49 24.67 -0.54
CA GLU A 26 4.69 25.90 -0.60
C GLU A 26 3.45 25.74 -1.49
N THR A 27 3.60 25.08 -2.64
CA THR A 27 2.52 24.84 -3.61
C THR A 27 1.96 23.42 -3.48
N PRO A 28 0.65 23.26 -3.20
CA PRO A 28 0.04 21.94 -3.11
C PRO A 28 0.21 21.12 -4.39
N GLU A 29 0.87 19.97 -4.26
CA GLU A 29 1.09 19.03 -5.38
C GLU A 29 -0.09 18.05 -5.54
N THR A 30 -0.15 17.39 -6.69
CA THR A 30 -1.13 16.32 -6.94
C THR A 30 -0.69 14.99 -6.32
N VAL A 31 -1.62 14.02 -6.21
CA VAL A 31 -1.29 12.67 -5.72
C VAL A 31 -0.23 12.01 -6.60
N GLN A 32 -0.39 12.10 -7.92
CA GLN A 32 0.56 11.58 -8.90
C GLN A 32 1.95 12.19 -8.70
N THR A 33 2.04 13.51 -8.61
CA THR A 33 3.32 14.20 -8.38
C THR A 33 3.96 13.77 -7.06
N TRP A 34 3.19 13.58 -5.99
CA TRP A 34 3.74 13.06 -4.74
C TRP A 34 4.31 11.65 -4.89
N ILE A 35 3.64 10.76 -5.64
CA ILE A 35 4.15 9.41 -5.92
C ILE A 35 5.49 9.52 -6.64
N GLU A 36 5.57 10.25 -7.75
CA GLU A 36 6.80 10.47 -8.54
C GLU A 36 7.95 11.06 -7.69
N LEU A 37 7.65 12.02 -6.82
CA LEU A 37 8.64 12.64 -5.94
C LEU A 37 9.18 11.67 -4.90
N LEU A 38 8.31 10.89 -4.26
CA LEU A 38 8.68 9.96 -3.19
C LEU A 38 9.39 8.72 -3.73
N THR A 39 9.10 8.29 -4.96
CA THR A 39 9.81 7.19 -5.65
C THR A 39 11.11 7.66 -6.30
N GLY A 40 11.26 8.96 -6.56
CA GLY A 40 12.45 9.55 -7.17
C GLY A 40 12.43 9.50 -8.69
N GLU A 41 11.25 9.53 -9.30
CA GLU A 41 11.03 9.57 -10.75
C GLU A 41 11.21 11.00 -11.32
N THR A 42 11.37 12.00 -10.45
CA THR A 42 11.64 13.37 -10.87
C THR A 42 13.09 13.61 -11.27
N TRP A 43 13.30 14.41 -12.31
CA TRP A 43 14.62 14.89 -12.74
C TRP A 43 14.96 16.30 -12.23
N ASN A 44 14.06 16.95 -11.50
CA ASN A 44 14.30 18.29 -10.97
C ASN A 44 15.30 18.23 -9.79
N PRO A 45 16.51 18.83 -9.90
CA PRO A 45 17.53 18.76 -8.84
C PRO A 45 17.05 19.31 -7.50
N PHE A 46 16.17 20.31 -7.51
CA PHE A 46 15.59 20.93 -6.32
C PHE A 46 14.46 20.11 -5.70
N LYS A 47 14.10 18.97 -6.29
CA LYS A 47 13.07 18.06 -5.78
C LYS A 47 13.63 16.65 -5.52
N LEU A 48 14.91 16.39 -5.77
CA LEU A 48 15.53 15.08 -5.51
C LEU A 48 15.54 14.71 -4.03
N GLN A 49 15.51 15.70 -3.12
CA GLN A 49 15.48 15.44 -1.68
C GLN A 49 14.15 14.86 -1.17
N TYR A 50 13.11 14.81 -2.00
CA TYR A 50 11.81 14.24 -1.62
C TYR A 50 11.80 12.70 -1.68
N GLN A 51 12.75 12.10 -2.39
CA GLN A 51 12.79 10.64 -2.56
C GLN A 51 13.00 9.94 -1.22
N LEU A 52 12.12 8.99 -0.91
CA LEU A 52 12.28 8.11 0.24
C LEU A 52 13.36 7.07 -0.04
N ARG A 53 14.39 7.04 0.81
CA ARG A 53 15.51 6.11 0.66
C ARG A 53 15.40 4.93 1.63
N ASN A 54 15.97 3.80 1.20
CA ASN A 54 16.08 2.57 1.99
C ASN A 54 14.72 2.08 2.52
N VAL A 55 13.66 2.25 1.72
CA VAL A 55 12.28 1.95 2.14
C VAL A 55 12.13 0.48 2.55
N ARG A 56 12.73 -0.44 1.79
CA ARG A 56 12.66 -1.89 2.07
C ARG A 56 13.31 -2.23 3.40
N GLU A 57 14.50 -1.69 3.66
CA GLU A 57 15.28 -1.92 4.87
C GLU A 57 14.55 -1.35 6.09
N ARG A 58 13.95 -0.16 5.95
CA ARG A 58 13.17 0.49 7.01
C ARG A 58 11.88 -0.26 7.33
N LEU A 59 11.17 -0.74 6.30
CA LEU A 59 9.99 -1.59 6.48
C LEU A 59 10.34 -2.93 7.14
N ALA A 60 11.43 -3.58 6.69
CA ALA A 60 11.90 -4.83 7.30
C ALA A 60 12.24 -4.62 8.79
N LYS A 61 12.96 -3.56 9.13
CA LYS A 61 13.26 -3.20 10.52
C LYS A 61 11.98 -3.00 11.36
N ALA A 62 11.02 -2.24 10.85
CA ALA A 62 9.75 -2.01 11.54
C ALA A 62 8.94 -3.31 11.73
N LEU A 63 8.99 -4.24 10.76
CA LEU A 63 8.34 -5.54 10.88
C LEU A 63 9.06 -6.49 11.86
N VAL A 64 10.39 -6.37 11.98
CA VAL A 64 11.16 -7.07 13.03
C VAL A 64 10.79 -6.53 14.41
N GLU A 65 10.73 -5.20 14.59
CA GLU A 65 10.32 -4.57 15.86
C GLU A 65 8.90 -4.96 16.27
N LYS A 66 8.01 -5.20 15.29
CA LYS A 66 6.64 -5.71 15.51
C LYS A 66 6.55 -7.24 15.68
N GLY A 67 7.67 -7.96 15.59
CA GLY A 67 7.73 -9.41 15.74
C GLY A 67 7.08 -10.20 14.58
N ILE A 68 6.95 -9.60 13.40
CA ILE A 68 6.44 -10.26 12.19
C ILE A 68 7.57 -10.97 11.43
N LEU A 69 8.72 -10.31 11.36
CA LEU A 69 9.97 -10.86 10.83
C LEU A 69 10.94 -11.14 11.97
N THR A 70 11.96 -11.95 11.71
CA THR A 70 13.15 -12.07 12.56
C THR A 70 14.38 -11.58 11.80
N THR A 71 15.52 -11.51 12.45
CA THR A 71 16.81 -11.21 11.82
C THR A 71 17.69 -12.43 11.95
N GLU A 72 18.11 -12.97 10.80
CA GLU A 72 19.04 -14.08 10.73
C GLU A 72 20.32 -13.66 10.02
N LYS A 73 21.47 -14.05 10.56
CA LYS A 73 22.75 -13.92 9.88
C LYS A 73 23.05 -15.26 9.20
N GLN A 74 22.97 -15.28 7.88
CA GLN A 74 23.33 -16.43 7.07
C GLN A 74 24.77 -16.27 6.59
N ASN A 75 25.61 -17.24 6.95
CA ASN A 75 27.01 -17.27 6.52
C ASN A 75 27.09 -18.10 5.25
N PHE A 76 27.36 -17.44 4.11
CA PHE A 76 27.67 -18.10 2.85
C PHE A 76 29.18 -18.27 2.72
N LEU A 77 29.63 -19.17 1.84
CA LEU A 77 31.05 -19.48 1.65
C LEU A 77 31.92 -18.23 1.39
N LEU A 78 31.35 -17.22 0.73
CA LEU A 78 32.08 -16.01 0.29
C LEU A 78 31.66 -14.72 0.99
N PHE A 79 30.56 -14.72 1.74
CA PHE A 79 30.03 -13.52 2.39
C PHE A 79 29.00 -13.88 3.46
N ASP A 80 28.77 -12.96 4.38
CA ASP A 80 27.64 -13.04 5.30
C ASP A 80 26.50 -12.18 4.77
N MET A 81 25.26 -12.67 4.87
CA MET A 81 24.06 -11.94 4.50
C MET A 81 23.09 -11.92 5.66
N THR A 82 22.57 -10.73 5.97
CA THR A 82 21.47 -10.60 6.92
C THR A 82 20.16 -10.81 6.16
N THR A 83 19.34 -11.75 6.61
CA THR A 83 18.02 -12.06 6.05
C THR A 83 16.93 -11.82 7.08
N HIS A 84 15.71 -11.62 6.58
CA HIS A 84 14.54 -11.33 7.41
C HIS A 84 13.38 -12.29 7.13
N PRO A 85 13.48 -13.57 7.53
CA PRO A 85 12.39 -14.51 7.32
C PRO A 85 11.18 -14.18 8.19
N VAL A 86 10.02 -14.64 7.75
CA VAL A 86 8.75 -14.49 8.49
C VAL A 86 8.78 -15.37 9.73
N SER A 87 8.75 -14.77 10.91
CA SER A 87 8.65 -15.48 12.18
C SER A 87 7.20 -15.71 12.58
N ASN A 88 6.31 -14.78 12.24
CA ASN A 88 4.89 -14.86 12.59
C ASN A 88 4.02 -15.21 11.37
N ALA A 89 4.01 -16.50 11.02
CA ALA A 89 3.23 -16.99 9.89
C ALA A 89 1.71 -16.89 10.10
N SER A 90 1.23 -16.92 11.35
CA SER A 90 -0.20 -16.81 11.66
C SER A 90 -0.75 -15.42 11.34
N GLU A 91 0.02 -14.37 11.62
CA GLU A 91 -0.32 -12.99 11.24
C GLU A 91 -0.36 -12.79 9.73
N LYS A 92 0.61 -13.36 9.00
CA LYS A 92 0.58 -13.39 7.53
C LYS A 92 -0.70 -14.09 7.02
N GLN A 93 -1.02 -15.25 7.56
CA GLN A 93 -2.21 -16.01 7.15
C GLN A 93 -3.51 -15.25 7.49
N ARG A 94 -3.55 -14.54 8.62
CA ARG A 94 -4.69 -13.70 9.01
C ARG A 94 -4.92 -12.57 8.00
N LEU A 95 -3.85 -11.92 7.53
CA LEU A 95 -3.93 -10.88 6.51
C LEU A 95 -4.46 -11.42 5.17
N VAL A 96 -3.89 -12.54 4.70
CA VAL A 96 -4.32 -13.21 3.46
C VAL A 96 -5.80 -13.59 3.54
N LYS A 97 -6.21 -14.26 4.63
CA LYS A 97 -7.61 -14.65 4.84
C LYS A 97 -8.55 -13.45 4.90
N LYS A 98 -8.15 -12.34 5.55
CA LYS A 98 -8.95 -11.11 5.60
C LYS A 98 -9.23 -10.55 4.20
N LEU A 99 -8.22 -10.52 3.33
CA LEU A 99 -8.38 -10.07 1.94
C LEU A 99 -9.26 -11.03 1.13
N GLN A 100 -9.01 -12.33 1.21
CA GLN A 100 -9.83 -13.35 0.54
C GLN A 100 -11.31 -13.22 0.95
N GLU A 101 -11.61 -13.18 2.25
CA GLU A 101 -12.99 -13.04 2.75
C GLU A 101 -13.64 -11.74 2.27
N SER A 102 -12.87 -10.65 2.12
CA SER A 102 -13.41 -9.35 1.68
C SER A 102 -13.92 -9.34 0.24
N VAL A 103 -13.36 -10.18 -0.63
CA VAL A 103 -13.78 -10.33 -2.04
C VAL A 103 -14.65 -11.58 -2.26
N LEU A 104 -14.84 -12.40 -1.23
CA LEU A 104 -15.65 -13.62 -1.27
C LEU A 104 -16.87 -13.51 -0.34
N GLU A 105 -16.80 -14.08 0.86
CA GLU A 105 -17.94 -14.26 1.75
C GLU A 105 -18.48 -12.93 2.31
N ARG A 106 -17.63 -11.91 2.44
CA ARG A 106 -17.98 -10.57 2.95
C ARG A 106 -18.06 -9.52 1.86
N TRP A 107 -18.13 -9.94 0.60
CA TRP A 107 -18.21 -9.03 -0.52
C TRP A 107 -19.43 -8.10 -0.40
N VAL A 108 -19.19 -6.83 -0.72
CA VAL A 108 -20.22 -5.79 -0.83
C VAL A 108 -20.15 -5.19 -2.22
N ASN A 109 -21.29 -5.09 -2.91
CA ASN A 109 -21.35 -4.49 -4.25
C ASN A 109 -21.12 -2.97 -4.24
N ASP A 110 -21.23 -2.34 -3.08
CA ASP A 110 -20.95 -0.92 -2.88
C ASP A 110 -19.62 -0.79 -2.11
N PRO A 111 -18.52 -0.34 -2.77
CA PRO A 111 -17.20 -0.19 -2.16
C PRO A 111 -17.19 0.72 -0.94
N GLN A 112 -18.13 1.68 -0.86
CA GLN A 112 -18.22 2.63 0.26
C GLN A 112 -18.63 1.93 1.57
N ARG A 113 -19.22 0.74 1.47
CA ARG A 113 -19.58 -0.10 2.63
C ARG A 113 -18.44 -1.02 3.07
N MET A 114 -17.36 -1.10 2.30
CA MET A 114 -16.17 -1.86 2.66
C MET A 114 -15.37 -1.11 3.73
N GLU A 115 -14.67 -1.85 4.61
CA GLU A 115 -13.71 -1.23 5.52
C GLU A 115 -12.64 -0.48 4.72
N ARG A 116 -12.48 0.82 4.99
CA ARG A 116 -11.53 1.70 4.26
C ARG A 116 -10.11 1.16 4.15
N ARG A 117 -9.59 0.53 5.22
CA ARG A 117 -8.25 -0.08 5.20
C ARG A 117 -8.17 -1.29 4.28
N THR A 118 -9.24 -2.05 4.16
CA THR A 118 -9.33 -3.22 3.27
C THR A 118 -9.45 -2.78 1.82
N LEU A 119 -10.28 -1.77 1.54
CA LEU A 119 -10.36 -1.16 0.21
C LEU A 119 -9.00 -0.60 -0.25
N ALA A 120 -8.33 0.19 0.60
CA ALA A 120 -7.01 0.71 0.31
C ALA A 120 -5.98 -0.40 0.07
N LEU A 121 -6.05 -1.49 0.86
CA LEU A 121 -5.15 -2.62 0.70
C LEU A 121 -5.37 -3.38 -0.62
N LEU A 122 -6.62 -3.56 -1.05
CA LEU A 122 -6.93 -4.17 -2.35
C LEU A 122 -6.36 -3.33 -3.50
N VAL A 123 -6.62 -2.01 -3.49
CA VAL A 123 -6.10 -1.06 -4.50
C VAL A 123 -4.58 -1.10 -4.57
N LEU A 124 -3.90 -1.00 -3.41
CA LEU A 124 -2.43 -0.98 -3.37
C LEU A 124 -1.81 -2.34 -3.71
N ALA A 125 -2.42 -3.45 -3.28
CA ALA A 125 -1.93 -4.79 -3.59
C ALA A 125 -2.05 -5.10 -5.08
N HIS A 126 -3.10 -4.61 -5.74
CA HIS A 126 -3.24 -4.70 -7.19
C HIS A 126 -2.19 -3.83 -7.91
N ALA A 127 -2.08 -2.55 -7.54
CA ALA A 127 -1.09 -1.64 -8.15
C ALA A 127 0.36 -2.09 -7.96
N SER A 128 0.64 -2.89 -6.92
CA SER A 128 1.97 -3.46 -6.64
C SER A 128 2.17 -4.87 -7.21
N ASP A 129 1.22 -5.40 -7.96
CA ASP A 129 1.27 -6.75 -8.57
C ASP A 129 1.53 -7.89 -7.56
N VAL A 130 0.93 -7.79 -6.36
CA VAL A 130 1.06 -8.82 -5.31
C VAL A 130 -0.26 -9.47 -4.93
N LEU A 131 -1.38 -9.02 -5.51
CA LEU A 131 -2.70 -9.49 -5.15
C LEU A 131 -2.95 -10.94 -5.61
N GLU A 132 -2.40 -11.36 -6.74
CA GLU A 132 -2.54 -12.75 -7.22
C GLU A 132 -1.99 -13.77 -6.20
N ASN A 133 -0.91 -13.41 -5.49
CA ASN A 133 -0.34 -14.23 -4.41
C ASN A 133 -1.32 -14.49 -3.26
N VAL A 134 -2.29 -13.58 -3.05
CA VAL A 134 -3.34 -13.73 -2.04
C VAL A 134 -4.36 -14.76 -2.49
N PHE A 135 -4.63 -14.87 -3.79
CA PHE A 135 -5.66 -15.76 -4.34
C PHE A 135 -5.12 -17.12 -4.75
N ALA A 136 -3.80 -17.28 -4.90
CA ALA A 136 -3.15 -18.53 -5.32
C ALA A 136 -3.49 -19.77 -4.49
N SER A 137 -3.96 -19.61 -3.24
CA SER A 137 -4.37 -20.73 -2.37
C SER A 137 -5.88 -21.04 -2.42
N LEU A 138 -6.66 -20.33 -3.25
CA LEU A 138 -8.09 -20.57 -3.40
C LEU A 138 -8.36 -21.74 -4.34
N ALA A 139 -9.54 -22.35 -4.20
CA ALA A 139 -10.04 -23.28 -5.21
C ALA A 139 -10.44 -22.51 -6.49
N ASP A 140 -10.37 -23.16 -7.65
CA ASP A 140 -10.58 -22.55 -8.97
C ASP A 140 -11.87 -21.71 -9.06
N ASP A 141 -12.98 -22.22 -8.53
CA ASP A 141 -14.27 -21.53 -8.52
C ASP A 141 -14.23 -20.22 -7.70
N LYS A 142 -13.57 -20.25 -6.54
CA LYS A 142 -13.38 -19.08 -5.69
C LYS A 142 -12.35 -18.11 -6.27
N TYR A 143 -11.31 -18.62 -6.92
CA TYR A 143 -10.29 -17.82 -7.58
C TYR A 143 -10.93 -16.94 -8.66
N ASP A 144 -11.73 -17.53 -9.54
CA ASP A 144 -12.42 -16.80 -10.62
C ASP A 144 -13.36 -15.72 -10.07
N VAL A 145 -14.12 -16.04 -9.02
CA VAL A 145 -15.01 -15.06 -8.36
C VAL A 145 -14.21 -13.92 -7.72
N ALA A 146 -13.13 -14.22 -7.02
CA ALA A 146 -12.28 -13.21 -6.38
C ALA A 146 -11.63 -12.29 -7.41
N MET A 147 -11.09 -12.83 -8.50
CA MET A 147 -10.48 -12.03 -9.56
C MET A 147 -11.50 -11.16 -10.28
N ASN A 148 -12.66 -11.70 -10.65
CA ASN A 148 -13.70 -10.90 -11.31
C ASN A 148 -14.19 -9.75 -10.42
N ARG A 149 -14.49 -10.01 -9.14
CA ARG A 149 -14.93 -8.95 -8.22
C ARG A 149 -13.87 -7.89 -7.97
N THR A 150 -12.60 -8.31 -7.87
CA THR A 150 -11.50 -7.35 -7.71
C THR A 150 -11.35 -6.52 -8.98
N LYS A 151 -11.41 -7.13 -10.15
CA LYS A 151 -11.38 -6.41 -11.42
C LYS A 151 -12.52 -5.40 -11.52
N ASP A 152 -13.76 -5.83 -11.26
CA ASP A 152 -14.94 -4.96 -11.28
C ASP A 152 -14.79 -3.76 -10.33
N LEU A 153 -14.15 -3.96 -9.17
CA LEU A 153 -13.83 -2.89 -8.20
C LEU A 153 -12.81 -1.89 -8.74
N LEU A 154 -11.75 -2.38 -9.40
CA LEU A 154 -10.61 -1.59 -9.85
C LEU A 154 -10.89 -0.85 -11.16
N ASP A 155 -11.80 -1.39 -11.98
CA ASP A 155 -12.29 -0.78 -13.23
C ASP A 155 -13.34 0.32 -12.97
N MET A 156 -13.73 0.57 -11.71
CA MET A 156 -14.63 1.66 -11.36
C MET A 156 -13.99 3.03 -11.62
N ASP A 157 -14.82 4.00 -12.02
CA ASP A 157 -14.40 5.38 -12.21
C ASP A 157 -14.06 6.04 -10.85
N PRO A 158 -12.79 6.38 -10.58
CA PRO A 158 -12.39 6.93 -9.30
C PRO A 158 -12.97 8.32 -9.02
N GLU A 159 -13.27 9.13 -10.04
CA GLU A 159 -13.86 10.45 -9.86
C GLU A 159 -15.31 10.33 -9.38
N VAL A 160 -16.05 9.39 -9.99
CA VAL A 160 -17.44 9.08 -9.59
C VAL A 160 -17.47 8.49 -8.18
N GLU A 161 -16.58 7.55 -7.86
CA GLU A 161 -16.55 6.91 -6.54
C GLU A 161 -16.09 7.85 -5.42
N ALA A 162 -15.15 8.75 -5.69
CA ALA A 162 -14.71 9.76 -4.73
C ALA A 162 -15.82 10.75 -4.36
N ALA A 163 -16.78 10.99 -5.25
CA ALA A 163 -17.89 11.90 -5.00
C ALA A 163 -18.99 11.29 -4.09
N LYS A 164 -19.04 9.96 -3.95
CA LYS A 164 -20.14 9.26 -3.26
C LYS A 164 -20.02 9.26 -1.73
N ALA A 165 -18.82 9.22 -1.17
CA ALA A 165 -18.64 9.20 0.28
C ALA A 165 -17.44 10.00 0.73
N ARG A 166 -17.58 10.63 1.91
CA ARG A 166 -16.49 11.38 2.55
C ARG A 166 -15.50 10.42 3.21
N GLY A 167 -14.21 10.67 3.01
CA GLY A 167 -13.12 9.97 3.69
C GLY A 167 -12.49 8.81 2.91
N THR A 168 -12.88 8.58 1.65
CA THR A 168 -12.26 7.62 0.72
C THR A 168 -11.59 8.31 -0.47
N GLU A 169 -11.65 9.64 -0.57
CA GLU A 169 -11.22 10.42 -1.73
C GLU A 169 -9.73 10.18 -2.05
N MET A 170 -8.90 10.03 -1.01
CA MET A 170 -7.48 9.72 -1.20
C MET A 170 -7.22 8.32 -1.74
N ILE A 171 -8.05 7.33 -1.40
CA ILE A 171 -7.90 5.96 -1.92
C ILE A 171 -8.19 5.96 -3.42
N TRP A 172 -9.28 6.61 -3.83
CA TRP A 172 -9.67 6.75 -5.23
C TRP A 172 -8.69 7.62 -6.01
N ALA A 173 -8.17 8.69 -5.43
CA ALA A 173 -7.14 9.51 -6.07
C ALA A 173 -5.82 8.74 -6.29
N VAL A 174 -5.48 7.80 -5.40
CA VAL A 174 -4.33 6.90 -5.58
C VAL A 174 -4.60 5.88 -6.67
N LEU A 175 -5.79 5.27 -6.72
CA LEU A 175 -6.18 4.38 -7.82
C LEU A 175 -6.11 5.12 -9.17
N ALA A 176 -6.65 6.33 -9.25
CA ALA A 176 -6.58 7.16 -10.45
C ALA A 176 -5.15 7.50 -10.89
N ALA A 177 -4.20 7.58 -9.96
CA ALA A 177 -2.81 7.83 -10.27
C ALA A 177 -2.11 6.58 -10.84
N PHE A 178 -2.52 5.37 -10.44
CA PHE A 178 -1.98 4.11 -10.97
C PHE A 178 -2.65 3.65 -12.27
N ASN A 179 -3.86 4.12 -12.56
CA ASN A 179 -4.57 3.82 -13.81
C ASN A 179 -4.08 4.65 -15.02
N LYS A 180 -3.17 5.60 -14.80
CA LYS A 180 -2.59 6.48 -15.84
C LYS A 180 -1.21 6.00 -16.24
#